data_AF-X8E6D9-F1
#
_entry.id   AF-X8E6D9-F1
#
_cell.length_a   1.000
_cell.length_b   1.000
_cell.length_c   1.000
_cell.angle_alpha   90.00
_cell.angle_beta   90.00
_cell.angle_gamma   90.00
#
_symmetry.space_group_name_H-M   'P 1'
#
loop_
_entity.id
_entity.type
_entity.pdbx_description
1 polymer ?
#
loop_
_entity_poly.entity_id
_entity_poly.type
_entity_poly.pdbx_seq_one_letter_code
_entity_poly.pdbx_strand_id
1 'polypeptide(L)'
;MWTQCHSLAFDFSVWEIFGALLHGGRLVVVSDAVVRSPEDLRALLIAEQVSMLSQTPSAFYALQTVDAQHPTGHSGWRCRRWCSAVRRSNPTA
;
A
#
# COMPACT_ATOMS: atom_id res chain seq x y z
N MET A 1 -5.51 -4.32 -9.06
CA MET A 1 -4.09 -4.63 -8.74
C MET A 1 -3.84 -4.39 -7.26
N TRP A 2 -3.09 -5.27 -6.59
CA TRP A 2 -2.74 -5.20 -5.16
C TRP A 2 -1.22 -5.15 -5.01
N THR A 3 -0.71 -4.54 -3.95
CA THR A 3 0.72 -4.52 -3.63
C THR A 3 1.05 -5.43 -2.45
N GLN A 4 2.18 -6.12 -2.56
CA GLN A 4 2.87 -6.79 -1.46
C GLN A 4 4.03 -5.88 -1.05
N CYS A 5 3.90 -5.18 0.08
CA CYS A 5 4.89 -4.21 0.55
C CYS A 5 5.55 -4.63 1.86
N HIS A 6 4.94 -5.55 2.62
CA HIS A 6 5.47 -5.94 3.92
C HIS A 6 6.54 -7.03 3.80
N SER A 7 7.30 -7.27 4.86
CA SER A 7 8.19 -8.44 4.86
C SER A 7 7.34 -9.72 4.81
N LEU A 8 7.80 -10.74 4.08
CA LEU A 8 7.21 -12.09 4.10
C LEU A 8 7.29 -12.76 5.49
N ALA A 9 8.15 -12.25 6.38
CA ALA A 9 8.21 -12.66 7.77
C ALA A 9 7.10 -12.04 8.64
N PHE A 10 6.32 -11.09 8.12
CA PHE A 10 5.21 -10.46 8.81
C PHE A 10 3.88 -11.06 8.34
N ASP A 11 2.98 -11.35 9.27
CA ASP A 11 1.69 -12.02 9.04
C ASP A 11 0.79 -11.28 8.04
N PHE A 12 0.89 -9.96 7.99
CA PHE A 12 0.14 -9.13 7.07
C PHE A 12 0.45 -9.42 5.59
N SER A 13 1.65 -9.92 5.27
CA SER A 13 2.01 -10.31 3.89
C SER A 13 1.12 -11.43 3.34
N VAL A 14 0.59 -12.30 4.21
CA VAL A 14 -0.39 -13.33 3.85
C VAL A 14 -1.64 -12.67 3.28
N TRP A 15 -2.14 -11.63 3.94
CA TRP A 15 -3.32 -10.90 3.45
C TRP A 15 -3.05 -10.21 2.11
N GLU A 16 -1.89 -9.60 1.94
CA GLU A 16 -1.51 -8.95 0.67
C GLU A 16 -1.52 -9.95 -0.50
N ILE A 17 -0.96 -11.14 -0.28
CA ILE A 17 -0.85 -12.19 -1.31
C ILE A 17 -2.21 -12.84 -1.58
N PHE A 18 -2.83 -13.42 -0.55
CA PHE A 18 -4.06 -14.20 -0.74
C PHE A 18 -5.27 -13.30 -1.01
N GLY A 19 -5.30 -12.08 -0.47
CA GLY A 19 -6.35 -11.11 -0.77
C GLY A 19 -6.37 -10.74 -2.26
N ALA A 20 -5.21 -10.60 -2.90
CA ALA A 20 -5.13 -10.40 -4.34
C ALA A 20 -5.66 -11.61 -5.12
N LEU A 21 -5.18 -12.82 -4.78
CA LEU A 21 -5.50 -14.05 -5.51
C LEU A 21 -6.97 -14.47 -5.37
N LEU A 22 -7.54 -14.38 -4.16
CA LEU A 22 -8.92 -14.78 -3.88
C LEU A 22 -9.97 -13.88 -4.56
N HIS A 23 -9.60 -12.63 -4.86
CA HIS A 23 -10.48 -11.69 -5.57
C HIS A 23 -10.22 -11.65 -7.08
N GLY A 24 -9.44 -12.60 -7.62
CA GLY A 24 -9.07 -12.66 -9.05
C GLY A 24 -8.20 -11.50 -9.50
N GLY A 25 -7.48 -10.86 -8.58
CA GLY A 25 -6.59 -9.73 -8.86
C GLY A 25 -5.16 -10.16 -9.18
N ARG A 26 -4.39 -9.23 -9.75
CA ARG A 26 -2.93 -9.37 -9.89
C ARG A 26 -2.21 -8.66 -8.74
N LEU A 27 -1.17 -9.34 -8.25
CA LEU A 27 -0.28 -8.88 -7.18
C LEU A 27 0.99 -8.27 -7.76
N VAL A 28 1.41 -7.14 -7.22
CA VAL A 28 2.69 -6.49 -7.49
C VAL A 28 3.57 -6.68 -6.27
N VAL A 29 4.67 -7.41 -6.41
CA VAL A 29 5.67 -7.57 -5.34
C VAL A 29 6.61 -6.38 -5.40
N VAL A 30 6.60 -5.57 -4.35
CA VAL A 30 7.37 -4.32 -4.31
C VAL A 30 8.69 -4.56 -3.58
N SER A 31 9.79 -4.08 -4.14
CA SER A 31 11.09 -4.18 -3.47
C SER A 31 11.14 -3.31 -2.22
N ASP A 32 11.88 -3.74 -1.19
CA ASP A 32 12.04 -3.01 0.08
C ASP A 32 12.60 -1.58 -0.13
N ALA A 33 13.48 -1.38 -1.12
CA ALA A 33 13.99 -0.06 -1.50
C ALA A 33 12.85 0.88 -1.94
N VAL A 34 11.94 0.39 -2.79
CA VAL A 34 10.79 1.17 -3.28
C VAL A 34 9.77 1.40 -2.17
N VAL A 35 9.51 0.41 -1.29
CA VAL A 35 8.61 0.57 -0.15
C VAL A 35 9.06 1.70 0.78
N ARG A 36 10.38 1.93 0.91
CA ARG A 36 10.95 2.96 1.79
C ARG A 36 11.08 4.35 1.15
N SER A 37 10.90 4.48 -0.17
CA SER A 37 10.85 5.79 -0.84
C SER A 37 9.39 6.13 -1.19
N PRO A 38 8.78 7.12 -0.52
CA PRO A 38 7.42 7.56 -0.84
C PRO A 38 7.26 8.01 -2.30
N GLU A 39 8.31 8.59 -2.90
CA GLU A 39 8.35 9.05 -4.28
C GLU A 39 8.33 7.88 -5.27
N ASP A 40 9.23 6.91 -5.10
CA ASP A 40 9.31 5.73 -5.97
C ASP A 40 8.08 4.85 -5.80
N LEU A 41 7.59 4.69 -4.56
CA LEU A 41 6.36 3.97 -4.28
C LEU A 41 5.18 4.62 -5.01
N ARG A 42 5.05 5.95 -4.93
CA ARG A 42 4.01 6.69 -5.66
C ARG A 42 4.09 6.46 -7.17
N ALA A 43 5.28 6.56 -7.74
CA ALA A 43 5.49 6.33 -9.17
C ALA A 43 5.05 4.92 -9.58
N LEU A 44 5.41 3.90 -8.80
CA LEU A 44 4.98 2.52 -9.01
C LEU A 44 3.47 2.37 -8.90
N LEU A 45 2.84 2.95 -7.88
CA LEU A 45 1.39 2.85 -7.66
C LEU A 45 0.59 3.41 -8.84
N ILE A 46 1.07 4.50 -9.45
CA ILE A 46 0.49 5.10 -10.65
C ILE A 46 0.78 4.22 -11.87
N ALA A 47 2.03 3.81 -12.09
CA ALA A 47 2.40 3.01 -13.26
C ALA A 47 1.63 1.67 -13.32
N GLU A 48 1.50 0.99 -12.18
CA GLU A 48 0.82 -0.30 -12.06
C GLU A 48 -0.69 -0.18 -11.81
N GLN A 49 -1.23 1.04 -11.75
CA GLN A 49 -2.66 1.32 -11.49
C GLN A 49 -3.18 0.55 -10.26
N VAL A 50 -2.44 0.65 -9.16
CA VAL A 50 -2.73 -0.08 -7.92
C VAL A 50 -4.06 0.39 -7.35
N SER A 51 -4.96 -0.57 -7.09
CA SER A 51 -6.32 -0.29 -6.60
C SER A 51 -6.48 -0.55 -5.10
N MET A 52 -5.56 -1.30 -4.50
CA MET A 52 -5.55 -1.68 -3.09
C MET A 52 -4.11 -1.59 -2.57
N LEU A 53 -3.92 -0.77 -1.54
CA LEU A 53 -2.66 -0.56 -0.84
C LEU A 53 -2.91 -0.64 0.66
N SER A 54 -2.01 -1.31 1.37
CA SER A 54 -2.02 -1.37 2.84
C SER A 54 -0.67 -0.91 3.35
N GLN A 55 -0.68 0.06 4.28
CA GLN A 55 0.52 0.68 4.84
C GLN A 55 0.29 1.00 6.32
N THR A 56 1.38 1.14 7.06
CA THR A 56 1.31 1.72 8.41
C THR A 56 0.89 3.20 8.32
N PRO A 57 0.31 3.78 9.39
CA PRO A 57 -0.13 5.17 9.36
C PRO A 57 0.99 6.15 8.97
N SER A 58 2.20 5.97 9.51
CA SER A 58 3.34 6.83 9.21
C SER A 58 3.76 6.77 7.74
N ALA A 59 3.85 5.57 7.15
CA ALA A 59 4.17 5.40 5.74
C ALA A 59 3.08 5.99 4.82
N PHE A 60 1.81 5.85 5.21
CA PHE A 60 0.70 6.47 4.49
C PHE A 60 0.77 8.01 4.50
N TYR A 61 1.08 8.62 5.65
CA TYR A 61 1.23 10.07 5.73
C TYR A 61 2.39 10.58 4.89
N ALA A 62 3.53 9.90 4.90
CA ALA A 62 4.67 10.25 4.03
C ALA A 62 4.27 10.21 2.55
N LEU A 63 3.56 9.16 2.13
CA LEU A 63 3.04 9.02 0.76
C LEU A 63 2.02 10.12 0.41
N GLN A 64 1.13 10.48 1.34
CA GLN A 64 0.16 11.56 1.15
C GLN A 64 0.84 12.92 0.98
N THR A 65 1.91 13.19 1.71
CA THR A 65 2.70 14.43 1.56
C THR A 65 3.29 14.53 0.17
N VAL A 66 3.90 13.45 -0.35
CA VAL A 66 4.47 13.43 -1.72
C VAL A 66 3.38 13.57 -2.77
N ASP A 67 2.22 12.94 -2.59
CA ASP A 67 1.11 13.06 -3.54
C ASP A 67 0.56 14.48 -3.62
N ALA A 68 0.45 15.17 -2.48
CA ALA A 68 0.02 16.56 -2.42
C ALA A 68 1.00 17.54 -3.08
N GLN A 69 2.31 17.24 -3.07
CA GLN A 69 3.34 18.06 -3.69
C GLN A 69 3.39 17.91 -5.22
N HIS A 70 2.87 16.79 -5.75
CA HIS A 70 2.88 16.47 -7.18
C HIS A 70 1.47 16.16 -7.69
N PRO A 71 0.51 17.10 -7.69
CA PRO A 71 -0.82 16.85 -8.24
C PRO A 71 -0.70 16.48 -9.73
N THR A 72 -0.84 15.21 -10.06
CA THR A 72 -0.73 14.75 -11.44
C THR A 72 -1.87 15.33 -12.25
N GLY A 73 -1.54 16.07 -13.32
CA GLY A 73 -2.50 16.57 -14.32
C GLY A 73 -3.20 15.50 -15.16
N HIS A 74 -3.14 14.24 -14.73
CA HIS A 74 -3.84 13.11 -15.33
C HIS A 74 -4.77 12.53 -14.27
N SER A 75 -6.06 12.54 -14.60
CA SER A 75 -7.13 11.89 -13.86
C SER A 75 -6.75 10.50 -13.36
N GLY A 76 -6.75 10.31 -12.03
CA GLY A 76 -7.43 9.14 -11.46
C GLY A 76 -6.60 7.97 -10.97
N TRP A 77 -5.51 8.17 -10.21
CA TRP A 77 -5.17 7.12 -9.24
C TRP A 77 -6.24 7.13 -8.13
N ARG A 78 -7.22 6.22 -8.24
CA ARG A 78 -8.34 6.10 -7.31
C ARG A 78 -8.18 4.80 -6.51
N CYS A 79 -7.15 4.75 -5.66
CA CYS A 79 -6.99 3.61 -4.75
C CYS A 79 -8.19 3.54 -3.81
N ARG A 80 -8.81 2.37 -3.73
CA ARG A 80 -9.80 2.11 -2.69
C ARG A 80 -9.05 2.09 -1.37
N ARG A 81 -9.28 3.15 -0.59
CA ARG A 81 -8.68 3.39 0.72
C ARG A 81 -9.02 2.24 1.65
N TRP A 82 -8.02 1.49 2.13
CA TRP A 82 -8.22 0.56 3.25
C TRP A 82 -7.06 0.63 4.24
N CYS A 83 -7.33 1.31 5.35
CA CYS A 83 -6.49 1.35 6.54
C CYS A 83 -7.00 0.26 7.47
N SER A 84 -6.38 -0.91 7.46
CA SER A 84 -6.40 -1.76 8.65
C SER A 84 -5.28 -1.26 9.54
N ALA A 85 -5.62 -0.28 10.37
CA ALA A 85 -4.90 -0.10 11.62
C ALA A 85 -4.71 -1.48 12.23
N VAL A 86 -3.47 -1.87 12.50
CA VAL A 86 -3.20 -2.86 13.54
C VAL A 86 -3.97 -2.35 14.76
N ARG A 87 -5.16 -2.92 14.97
CA ARG A 87 -5.87 -2.81 16.22
C ARG A 87 -4.95 -3.52 17.18
N ARG A 88 -4.06 -2.77 17.85
CA ARG A 88 -3.53 -3.19 19.14
C ARG A 88 -4.77 -3.35 20.02
N SER A 89 -5.31 -4.56 20.06
CA SER A 89 -6.02 -5.02 21.22
C SER A 89 -5.05 -4.89 22.38
N ASN A 90 -5.18 -3.82 23.15
CA ASN A 90 -4.79 -3.88 24.55
C ASN A 90 -6.01 -4.42 25.30
N PRO A 91 -6.07 -5.71 25.66
CA PRO A 91 -6.94 -6.11 26.74
C PRO A 91 -6.32 -5.58 28.04
N THR A 92 -7.15 -5.06 28.93
CA THR A 92 -6.84 -4.65 30.32
C THR A 92 -5.92 -3.44 30.52
N ALA A 93 -6.53 -2.27 30.76
CA ALA A 93 -6.36 -1.44 31.96
C ALA A 93 -7.34 -0.26 31.90
#